data_AF-A0A969W3Y1-F1
#
_entry.id   AF-A0A969W3Y1-F1
#
_cell.length_a   1.000
_cell.length_b   1.000
_cell.length_c   1.000
_cell.angle_alpha   90.00
_cell.angle_beta   90.00
_cell.angle_gamma   90.00
#
_symmetry.space_group_name_H-M   'P 1'
#
loop_
_entity.id
_entity.type
_entity.pdbx_description
1 polymer ?
#
loop_
_entity_poly.entity_id
_entity_poly.type
_entity_poly.pdbx_seq_one_letter_code
_entity_poly.pdbx_strand_id
1 'polypeptide(L)'
;MPVNLSYPGIYIEELPSNARTITAAPTSITVFVGYTHPFKTKPTNFKKAVQIFNFTDYENEFGGLYRSGLVRADVADAVNQFFLNGGSVAYVVGLPLAITPPTQNIGGINFTPRELTDTILMKVSISNVNSAGNTADIVITYGSRSETYRGVSINANSENYVEKRIGTVDKPISSLVTVSAPPGGYTVVTKSDVTLSPPSGSTTFNSSDFLDVFDADSDLDKVPIFNLLVIPGVADNGIWSAALAFLRTEASICNFRFSRTSDRYS
;
A
#
# COMPACT_ATOMS: atom_id res chain seq x y z
N MET A 1 28.09 34.92 36.49
CA MET A 1 29.01 35.74 37.32
C MET A 1 29.21 35.02 38.64
N PRO A 2 30.45 34.73 39.08
CA PRO A 2 30.68 33.95 40.29
C PRO A 2 30.23 34.73 41.53
N VAL A 3 29.52 34.08 42.46
CA VAL A 3 29.11 34.69 43.74
C VAL A 3 30.27 34.59 44.72
N ASN A 4 30.69 35.72 45.29
CA ASN A 4 31.78 35.77 46.26
C ASN A 4 31.26 35.37 47.65
N LEU A 5 31.75 34.27 48.22
CA LEU A 5 31.26 33.70 49.48
C LEU A 5 32.13 34.18 50.65
N SER A 6 31.53 34.92 51.59
CA SER A 6 32.26 35.67 52.64
C SER A 6 32.43 34.94 53.98
N TYR A 7 32.01 33.67 54.11
CA TYR A 7 32.06 32.94 55.38
C TYR A 7 32.46 31.47 55.19
N PRO A 8 33.16 30.86 56.16
CA PRO A 8 33.50 29.45 56.09
C PRO A 8 32.24 28.60 56.32
N GLY A 9 31.86 27.82 55.31
CA GLY A 9 30.70 26.92 55.31
C GLY A 9 30.66 26.05 54.06
N ILE A 10 29.82 25.02 54.05
CA ILE A 10 29.58 24.19 52.85
C ILE A 10 28.48 24.87 52.03
N TYR A 11 28.80 25.22 50.79
CA TYR A 11 27.87 25.82 49.84
C TYR A 11 27.58 24.82 48.72
N ILE A 12 26.30 24.55 48.49
CA ILE A 12 25.82 23.69 47.42
C ILE A 12 25.21 24.61 46.37
N GLU A 13 25.77 24.59 45.16
CA GLU A 13 25.19 25.26 43.99
C GLU A 13 24.50 24.20 43.13
N GLU A 14 23.18 24.30 43.00
CA GLU A 14 22.43 23.46 42.06
C GLU A 14 22.42 24.16 40.69
N LEU A 15 23.23 23.64 39.77
CA LEU A 15 23.10 23.98 38.35
C LEU A 15 21.70 23.52 37.88
N PRO A 16 20.91 24.36 37.19
CA PRO A 16 19.68 23.88 36.56
C PRO A 16 20.07 22.78 35.56
N SER A 17 19.77 21.54 35.92
CA SER A 17 19.98 20.39 35.04
C SER A 17 19.14 20.60 33.80
N ASN A 18 19.79 20.75 32.65
CA ASN A 18 19.15 20.78 31.35
C ASN A 18 18.75 19.33 31.02
N ALA A 19 17.80 18.80 31.79
CA ALA A 19 17.28 17.46 31.64
C ALA A 19 16.58 17.41 30.29
N ARG A 20 17.21 16.78 29.30
CA ARG A 20 16.47 16.36 28.10
C ARG A 20 15.33 15.47 28.60
N THR A 21 14.11 15.89 28.34
CA THR A 21 12.94 15.06 28.59
C THR A 21 13.16 13.74 27.87
N ILE A 22 13.32 12.65 28.63
CA ILE A 22 13.26 11.30 28.09
C ILE A 22 11.79 11.11 27.74
N THR A 23 11.45 11.37 26.48
CA THR A 23 10.14 11.00 25.95
C THR A 23 9.99 9.49 26.14
N ALA A 24 8.84 9.06 26.67
CA ALA A 24 8.57 7.65 26.86
C ALA A 24 8.77 6.93 25.51
N ALA A 25 9.67 5.94 25.50
CA ALA A 25 9.91 5.12 24.32
C ALA A 25 8.58 4.44 23.93
N PRO A 26 8.08 4.62 22.70
CA PRO A 26 6.84 3.99 22.28
C PRO A 26 6.98 2.47 22.40
N THR A 27 6.15 1.84 23.24
CA THR A 27 6.27 0.41 23.57
C THR A 27 5.71 -0.51 22.48
N SER A 28 5.18 0.03 21.38
CA SER A 28 4.49 -0.72 20.34
C SER A 28 4.74 -0.21 18.91
N ILE A 29 6.01 0.00 18.53
CA ILE A 29 6.35 0.22 17.11
C ILE A 29 6.60 -1.13 16.44
N THR A 30 5.82 -1.44 15.39
CA THR A 30 5.96 -2.69 14.63
C THR A 30 6.32 -2.42 13.18
N VAL A 31 7.24 -3.18 12.62
CA VAL A 31 7.58 -3.17 11.19
C VAL A 31 6.91 -4.37 10.53
N PHE A 32 6.21 -4.13 9.42
CA PHE A 32 5.67 -5.16 8.53
C PHE A 32 6.44 -5.16 7.22
N VAL A 33 6.94 -6.32 6.80
CA VAL A 33 7.61 -6.49 5.50
C VAL A 33 6.86 -7.53 4.69
N GLY A 34 6.46 -7.17 3.47
CA GLY A 34 5.89 -8.14 2.55
C GLY A 34 5.17 -7.51 1.37
N TYR A 35 4.46 -8.35 0.65
CA TYR A 35 3.74 -7.97 -0.55
C TYR A 35 2.48 -7.15 -0.25
N THR A 36 2.37 -5.96 -0.85
CA THR A 36 1.22 -5.05 -0.70
C THR A 36 0.38 -5.02 -1.97
N HIS A 37 -0.71 -4.24 -1.98
CA HIS A 37 -1.63 -4.22 -3.12
C HIS A 37 -0.90 -3.81 -4.41
N PRO A 38 -0.91 -4.64 -5.48
CA PRO A 38 -0.07 -4.41 -6.65
C PRO A 38 -0.43 -3.14 -7.44
N PHE A 39 -1.72 -2.79 -7.54
CA PHE A 39 -2.18 -1.68 -8.41
C PHE A 39 -2.48 -0.36 -7.69
N LYS A 40 -2.53 -0.36 -6.35
CA LYS A 40 -2.93 0.81 -5.56
C LYS A 40 -1.83 1.29 -4.62
N THR A 41 -0.83 0.46 -4.34
CA THR A 41 0.37 0.93 -3.66
C THR A 41 1.01 2.01 -4.51
N LYS A 42 1.38 3.13 -3.90
CA LYS A 42 2.09 4.19 -4.62
C LYS A 42 3.43 3.66 -5.10
N PRO A 43 3.78 3.82 -6.40
CA PRO A 43 5.04 3.30 -6.94
C PRO A 43 6.29 3.78 -6.18
N THR A 44 6.23 4.98 -5.59
CA THR A 44 7.31 5.59 -4.81
C THR A 44 7.57 4.93 -3.46
N ASN A 45 6.61 4.16 -2.94
CA ASN A 45 6.65 3.57 -1.61
C ASN A 45 7.13 2.12 -1.61
N PHE A 46 7.25 1.50 -2.78
CA PHE A 46 7.82 0.16 -2.86
C PHE A 46 9.27 0.16 -2.36
N LYS A 47 9.60 -0.84 -1.55
CA LYS A 47 10.91 -1.01 -0.87
C LYS A 47 11.28 0.13 0.11
N LYS A 48 10.34 1.01 0.46
CA LYS A 48 10.56 2.07 1.46
C LYS A 48 9.82 1.77 2.75
N ALA A 49 10.42 2.12 3.88
CA ALA A 49 9.76 2.07 5.18
C ALA A 49 8.85 3.29 5.34
N VAL A 50 7.54 3.08 5.17
CA VAL A 50 6.53 4.14 5.35
C VAL A 50 5.91 4.02 6.73
N GLN A 51 5.96 5.09 7.50
CA GLN A 51 5.30 5.17 8.81
C GLN A 51 3.80 5.40 8.64
N ILE A 52 3.00 4.64 9.37
CA ILE A 52 1.55 4.73 9.41
C ILE A 52 1.07 4.75 10.87
N PHE A 53 0.01 5.50 11.14
CA PHE A 53 -0.55 5.65 12.50
C PHE A 53 -1.91 4.99 12.67
N ASN A 54 -2.57 4.69 11.55
CA ASN A 54 -3.88 4.07 11.53
C ASN A 54 -4.06 3.24 10.25
N PHE A 55 -5.14 2.47 10.18
CA PHE A 55 -5.43 1.64 9.01
C PHE A 55 -5.80 2.48 7.77
N THR A 56 -6.43 3.64 7.94
CA THR A 56 -6.77 4.53 6.82
C THR A 56 -5.52 5.04 6.08
N ASP A 57 -4.44 5.34 6.81
CA ASP A 57 -3.13 5.70 6.22
C ASP A 57 -2.60 4.53 5.37
N TYR A 58 -2.75 3.29 5.86
CA TYR A 58 -2.39 2.10 5.09
C TYR A 58 -3.22 1.97 3.81
N GLU A 59 -4.53 2.22 3.89
CA GLU A 59 -5.40 2.19 2.70
C GLU A 59 -4.96 3.20 1.64
N ASN A 60 -4.57 4.40 2.07
CA ASN A 60 -4.14 5.50 1.19
C ASN A 60 -2.75 5.25 0.55
N GLU A 61 -1.82 4.64 1.28
CA GLU A 61 -0.45 4.42 0.80
C GLU A 61 -0.27 3.07 0.08
N PHE A 62 -0.96 2.02 0.54
CA PHE A 62 -0.74 0.63 0.13
C PHE A 62 -1.99 -0.07 -0.43
N GLY A 63 -3.12 0.61 -0.56
CA GLY A 63 -4.29 0.11 -1.28
C GLY A 63 -5.30 -0.70 -0.47
N GLY A 64 -5.09 -0.86 0.83
CA GLY A 64 -6.06 -1.41 1.77
C GLY A 64 -6.26 -2.92 1.72
N LEU A 65 -7.39 -3.40 2.26
CA LEU A 65 -7.74 -4.82 2.23
C LEU A 65 -8.21 -5.23 0.84
N TYR A 66 -7.68 -6.34 0.36
CA TYR A 66 -8.12 -6.97 -0.88
C TYR A 66 -8.27 -8.49 -0.69
N ARG A 67 -8.99 -9.11 -1.61
CA ARG A 67 -9.21 -10.56 -1.66
C ARG A 67 -8.95 -11.03 -3.08
N SER A 68 -8.08 -12.01 -3.22
CA SER A 68 -7.72 -12.61 -4.51
C SER A 68 -7.26 -14.05 -4.29
N GLY A 69 -7.52 -14.93 -5.27
CA GLY A 69 -6.95 -16.27 -5.30
C GLY A 69 -5.49 -16.28 -5.78
N LEU A 70 -5.06 -15.21 -6.47
CA LEU A 70 -3.72 -15.06 -7.04
C LEU A 70 -2.74 -14.41 -6.06
N VAL A 71 -3.18 -13.41 -5.30
CA VAL A 71 -2.34 -12.64 -4.37
C VAL A 71 -2.91 -12.74 -2.97
N ARG A 72 -2.08 -13.17 -2.03
CA ARG A 72 -2.44 -13.20 -0.62
C ARG A 72 -2.30 -11.82 0.01
N ALA A 73 -3.31 -11.39 0.75
CA ALA A 73 -3.35 -10.10 1.44
C ALA A 73 -2.78 -10.18 2.87
N ASP A 74 -1.74 -11.00 3.09
CA ASP A 74 -1.26 -11.33 4.45
C ASP A 74 -0.77 -10.08 5.20
N VAL A 75 -0.10 -9.14 4.52
CA VAL A 75 0.34 -7.86 5.11
C VAL A 75 -0.84 -6.99 5.50
N ALA A 76 -1.83 -6.86 4.61
CA ALA A 76 -2.99 -6.00 4.85
C ALA A 76 -3.83 -6.51 6.03
N ASP A 77 -4.05 -7.83 6.10
CA ASP A 77 -4.77 -8.46 7.21
C ASP A 77 -3.97 -8.35 8.53
N ALA A 78 -2.65 -8.54 8.51
CA ALA A 78 -1.80 -8.40 9.70
C ALA A 78 -1.77 -6.95 10.24
N VAL A 79 -1.66 -5.96 9.36
CA VAL A 79 -1.69 -4.52 9.73
C VAL A 79 -3.05 -4.15 10.31
N ASN A 80 -4.15 -4.61 9.70
CA ASN A 80 -5.49 -4.39 10.23
C ASN A 80 -5.65 -4.99 11.63
N GLN A 81 -5.24 -6.25 11.83
CA GLN A 81 -5.29 -6.89 13.15
C GLN A 81 -4.42 -6.17 14.17
N PHE A 82 -3.25 -5.65 13.79
CA PHE A 82 -2.39 -4.89 14.69
C PHE A 82 -3.08 -3.64 15.22
N PHE A 83 -3.71 -2.84 14.35
CA PHE A 83 -4.44 -1.65 14.78
C PHE A 83 -5.72 -1.99 15.57
N LEU A 84 -6.43 -3.05 15.20
CA LEU A 84 -7.58 -3.56 15.97
C LEU A 84 -7.20 -4.01 17.38
N ASN A 85 -5.99 -4.53 17.56
CA ASN A 85 -5.44 -4.93 18.85
C ASN A 85 -4.85 -3.76 19.66
N GLY A 86 -5.02 -2.51 19.22
CA GLY A 86 -4.53 -1.32 19.93
C GLY A 86 -3.07 -0.93 19.61
N GLY A 87 -2.54 -1.40 18.49
CA GLY A 87 -1.28 -0.90 17.93
C GLY A 87 -1.37 0.61 17.62
N SER A 88 -0.29 1.35 17.88
CA SER A 88 -0.27 2.82 17.74
C SER A 88 0.55 3.31 16.55
N VAL A 89 1.68 2.66 16.29
CA VAL A 89 2.60 3.03 15.21
C VAL A 89 3.07 1.79 14.49
N ALA A 90 2.97 1.79 13.17
CA ALA A 90 3.55 0.77 12.34
C ALA A 90 4.40 1.37 11.22
N TYR A 91 5.43 0.64 10.81
CA TYR A 91 6.16 0.88 9.58
C TYR A 91 5.82 -0.25 8.62
N VAL A 92 5.55 0.07 7.36
CA VAL A 92 5.27 -0.92 6.33
C VAL A 92 6.30 -0.77 5.22
N VAL A 93 6.98 -1.87 4.92
CA VAL A 93 7.83 -2.02 3.74
C VAL A 93 7.06 -2.87 2.73
N GLY A 94 6.45 -2.21 1.76
CA GLY A 94 5.71 -2.86 0.69
C GLY A 94 6.63 -3.37 -0.42
N LEU A 95 6.48 -4.64 -0.78
CA LEU A 95 7.18 -5.27 -1.89
C LEU A 95 6.28 -5.33 -3.14
N PRO A 96 6.82 -5.05 -4.33
CA PRO A 96 6.06 -5.16 -5.57
C PRO A 96 5.89 -6.62 -6.00
N LEU A 97 4.76 -6.94 -6.63
CA LEU A 97 4.59 -8.18 -7.39
C LEU A 97 4.72 -7.92 -8.88
N ALA A 98 5.23 -8.91 -9.61
CA ALA A 98 5.26 -8.95 -11.07
C ALA A 98 3.89 -9.32 -11.67
N ILE A 99 2.85 -8.57 -11.31
CA ILE A 99 1.48 -8.74 -11.81
C ILE A 99 1.09 -7.50 -12.60
N THR A 100 0.53 -7.71 -13.79
CA THR A 100 0.10 -6.64 -14.69
C THR A 100 -1.43 -6.52 -14.69
N PRO A 101 -1.99 -5.31 -14.56
CA PRO A 101 -3.43 -5.13 -14.62
C PRO A 101 -3.93 -5.40 -16.07
N PRO A 102 -5.06 -6.10 -16.23
CA PRO A 102 -5.60 -6.46 -17.53
C PRO A 102 -6.30 -5.27 -18.17
N THR A 103 -5.58 -4.55 -19.04
CA THR A 103 -6.16 -3.47 -19.83
C THR A 103 -6.99 -4.05 -20.97
N GLN A 104 -8.27 -3.68 -21.06
CA GLN A 104 -9.17 -4.12 -22.13
C GLN A 104 -9.81 -2.95 -22.85
N ASN A 105 -9.88 -3.05 -24.17
CA ASN A 105 -10.63 -2.09 -24.99
C ASN A 105 -12.11 -2.49 -25.01
N ILE A 106 -12.96 -1.62 -24.48
CA ILE A 106 -14.41 -1.80 -24.39
C ILE A 106 -15.07 -0.57 -25.01
N GLY A 107 -15.79 -0.77 -26.11
CA GLY A 107 -16.48 0.30 -26.81
C GLY A 107 -15.58 1.49 -27.20
N GLY A 108 -14.32 1.24 -27.58
CA GLY A 108 -13.40 2.29 -28.05
C GLY A 108 -12.64 3.02 -26.94
N ILE A 109 -12.72 2.55 -25.69
CA ILE A 109 -12.02 3.07 -24.51
C ILE A 109 -11.23 1.93 -23.86
N ASN A 110 -9.97 2.17 -23.49
CA ASN A 110 -9.22 1.20 -22.69
C ASN A 110 -9.55 1.38 -21.21
N PHE A 111 -10.04 0.31 -20.58
CA PHE A 111 -10.24 0.24 -19.13
C PHE A 111 -9.16 -0.62 -18.50
N THR A 112 -8.50 -0.07 -17.50
CA THR A 112 -7.51 -0.78 -16.67
C THR A 112 -8.06 -0.84 -15.25
N PRO A 113 -8.30 -2.02 -14.67
CA PRO A 113 -8.80 -2.13 -13.32
C PRO A 113 -7.73 -1.75 -12.30
N ARG A 114 -8.18 -1.15 -11.20
CA ARG A 114 -7.37 -0.83 -10.02
C ARG A 114 -7.49 -1.88 -8.91
N GLU A 115 -8.41 -2.83 -9.07
CA GLU A 115 -8.63 -3.96 -8.15
C GLU A 115 -8.25 -5.28 -8.84
N LEU A 116 -7.99 -6.32 -8.06
CA LEU A 116 -7.74 -7.67 -8.58
C LEU A 116 -9.06 -8.32 -9.02
N THR A 117 -9.26 -8.47 -10.33
CA THR A 117 -10.51 -8.92 -10.96
C THR A 117 -10.71 -10.44 -11.04
N ASP A 118 -10.03 -11.19 -10.17
CA ASP A 118 -9.97 -12.66 -10.20
C ASP A 118 -11.20 -13.32 -9.53
N THR A 119 -11.20 -13.40 -8.20
CA THR A 119 -12.30 -14.03 -7.44
C THR A 119 -13.59 -13.20 -7.49
N ILE A 120 -13.45 -11.87 -7.45
CA ILE A 120 -14.55 -10.93 -7.62
C ILE A 120 -14.45 -10.37 -9.03
N LEU A 121 -15.45 -10.67 -9.86
CA LEU A 121 -15.46 -10.22 -11.24
C LEU A 121 -15.82 -8.74 -11.32
N MET A 122 -15.06 -7.99 -12.13
CA MET A 122 -15.36 -6.61 -12.48
C MET A 122 -16.07 -6.56 -13.83
N LYS A 123 -17.17 -5.83 -13.90
CA LYS A 123 -17.94 -5.63 -15.13
C LYS A 123 -17.98 -4.16 -15.49
N VAL A 124 -17.81 -3.86 -16.78
CA VAL A 124 -17.97 -2.53 -17.34
C VAL A 124 -19.10 -2.61 -18.37
N SER A 125 -20.10 -1.75 -18.18
CA SER A 125 -21.27 -1.65 -19.04
C SER A 125 -21.39 -0.23 -19.57
N ILE A 126 -21.42 -0.13 -20.89
CA ILE A 126 -21.57 1.12 -21.64
C ILE A 126 -22.97 1.11 -22.22
N SER A 127 -23.79 2.07 -21.83
CA SER A 127 -25.20 2.19 -22.20
C SER A 127 -25.54 3.62 -22.62
N ASN A 128 -26.76 3.82 -23.14
CA ASN A 128 -27.27 5.14 -23.51
C ASN A 128 -26.31 5.94 -24.42
N VAL A 129 -25.73 5.26 -25.41
CA VAL A 129 -24.81 5.88 -26.37
C VAL A 129 -25.62 6.78 -27.31
N ASN A 130 -25.17 8.02 -27.51
CA ASN A 130 -25.83 8.93 -28.45
C ASN A 130 -25.65 8.46 -29.91
N SER A 131 -26.49 8.93 -30.83
CA SER A 131 -26.42 8.53 -32.25
C SER A 131 -25.09 8.88 -32.94
N ALA A 132 -24.34 9.86 -32.40
CA ALA A 132 -23.01 10.22 -32.87
C ALA A 132 -21.87 9.39 -32.24
N GLY A 133 -22.17 8.56 -31.24
CA GLY A 133 -21.22 7.79 -30.43
C GLY A 133 -20.14 8.60 -29.71
N ASN A 134 -20.42 9.87 -29.44
CA ASN A 134 -19.52 10.77 -28.71
C ASN A 134 -19.77 10.77 -27.20
N THR A 135 -20.96 10.37 -26.75
CA THR A 135 -21.34 10.37 -25.33
C THR A 135 -22.03 9.08 -24.93
N ALA A 136 -21.73 8.56 -23.74
CA ALA A 136 -22.32 7.34 -23.20
C ALA A 136 -22.41 7.36 -21.67
N ASP A 137 -23.28 6.52 -21.11
CA ASP A 137 -23.35 6.23 -19.69
C ASP A 137 -22.52 4.97 -19.39
N ILE A 138 -21.59 5.08 -18.46
CA ILE A 138 -20.68 4.00 -18.07
C ILE A 138 -21.00 3.57 -16.65
N VAL A 139 -21.32 2.30 -16.47
CA VAL A 139 -21.53 1.67 -15.16
C VAL A 139 -20.46 0.61 -14.96
N ILE A 140 -19.69 0.77 -13.88
CA ILE A 140 -18.69 -0.19 -13.43
C ILE A 140 -19.22 -0.88 -12.18
N THR A 141 -19.10 -2.19 -12.12
CA THR A 141 -19.51 -3.00 -10.97
C THR A 141 -18.39 -3.95 -10.57
N TYR A 142 -18.11 -4.00 -9.27
CA TYR A 142 -17.11 -4.88 -8.67
C TYR A 142 -17.66 -5.44 -7.35
N GLY A 143 -18.12 -6.69 -7.37
CA GLY A 143 -18.81 -7.29 -6.24
C GLY A 143 -20.04 -6.47 -5.82
N SER A 144 -20.04 -5.96 -4.58
CA SER A 144 -21.10 -5.09 -4.03
C SER A 144 -20.92 -3.60 -4.34
N ARG A 145 -19.78 -3.19 -4.88
CA ARG A 145 -19.48 -1.79 -5.20
C ARG A 145 -19.87 -1.50 -6.65
N SER A 146 -20.51 -0.36 -6.90
CA SER A 146 -20.78 0.11 -8.25
C SER A 146 -20.59 1.61 -8.37
N GLU A 147 -20.01 2.03 -9.50
CA GLU A 147 -19.81 3.43 -9.87
C GLU A 147 -20.56 3.68 -11.18
N THR A 148 -21.35 4.75 -11.23
CA THR A 148 -22.13 5.14 -12.41
C THR A 148 -21.73 6.53 -12.86
N TYR A 149 -21.28 6.63 -14.09
CA TYR A 149 -20.88 7.87 -14.75
C TYR A 149 -21.82 8.14 -15.91
N ARG A 150 -22.63 9.20 -15.78
CA ARG A 150 -23.59 9.59 -16.81
C ARG A 150 -23.00 10.64 -17.76
N GLY A 151 -23.35 10.55 -19.04
CA GLY A 151 -23.02 11.53 -20.06
C GLY A 151 -21.52 11.70 -20.31
N VAL A 152 -20.75 10.63 -20.17
CA VAL A 152 -19.29 10.66 -20.37
C VAL A 152 -19.00 10.86 -21.86
N SER A 153 -18.14 11.82 -22.17
CA SER A 153 -17.80 12.24 -23.52
C SER A 153 -16.38 11.83 -23.90
N ILE A 154 -16.18 11.40 -25.14
CA ILE A 154 -14.82 11.16 -25.69
C ILE A 154 -14.18 12.44 -26.26
N ASN A 155 -14.93 13.54 -26.33
CA ASN A 155 -14.39 14.80 -26.83
C ASN A 155 -13.56 15.50 -25.74
N ALA A 156 -12.27 15.71 -26.02
CA ALA A 156 -11.31 16.33 -25.10
C ALA A 156 -11.71 17.75 -24.64
N ASN A 157 -12.46 18.48 -25.46
CA ASN A 157 -12.94 19.83 -25.15
C ASN A 157 -14.18 19.85 -24.25
N SER A 158 -14.80 18.69 -24.00
CA SER A 158 -15.97 18.60 -23.14
C SER A 158 -15.56 18.66 -21.66
N GLU A 159 -16.39 19.28 -20.82
CA GLU A 159 -16.27 19.19 -19.36
C GLU A 159 -16.44 17.74 -18.88
N ASN A 160 -17.27 16.96 -19.58
CA ASN A 160 -17.53 15.55 -19.27
C ASN A 160 -16.56 14.59 -19.97
N TYR A 161 -15.36 15.05 -20.31
CA TYR A 161 -14.36 14.22 -20.95
C TYR A 161 -14.00 12.99 -20.09
N VAL A 162 -13.89 11.83 -20.73
CA VAL A 162 -13.72 10.51 -20.09
C VAL A 162 -12.57 10.48 -19.09
N GLU A 163 -11.42 11.04 -19.44
CA GLU A 163 -10.24 11.06 -18.54
C GLU A 163 -10.41 12.02 -17.37
N LYS A 164 -11.22 13.08 -17.51
CA LYS A 164 -11.54 14.01 -16.41
C LYS A 164 -12.64 13.47 -15.49
N ARG A 165 -13.50 12.57 -15.98
CA ARG A 165 -14.64 12.03 -15.21
C ARG A 165 -14.27 10.73 -14.49
N ILE A 166 -13.55 9.84 -15.15
CA ILE A 166 -13.16 8.52 -14.60
C ILE A 166 -11.72 8.54 -14.09
N GLY A 167 -10.83 9.34 -14.69
CA GLY A 167 -9.43 9.47 -14.29
C GLY A 167 -8.48 8.57 -15.08
N THR A 168 -7.22 8.99 -15.14
CA THR A 168 -6.12 8.24 -15.76
C THR A 168 -5.29 7.52 -14.70
N VAL A 169 -4.29 6.74 -15.11
CA VAL A 169 -3.37 6.04 -14.19
C VAL A 169 -2.68 7.02 -13.23
N ASP A 170 -2.29 8.21 -13.70
CA ASP A 170 -1.60 9.22 -12.89
C ASP A 170 -2.55 10.00 -11.95
N LYS A 171 -3.81 10.18 -12.38
CA LYS A 171 -4.82 10.94 -11.64
C LYS A 171 -6.14 10.14 -11.61
N PRO A 172 -6.20 9.06 -10.83
CA PRO A 172 -7.38 8.24 -10.78
C PRO A 172 -8.47 8.94 -9.98
N ILE A 173 -9.68 9.02 -10.55
CA ILE A 173 -10.87 9.59 -9.90
C ILE A 173 -11.80 8.46 -9.48
N SER A 174 -11.99 7.48 -10.35
CA SER A 174 -12.65 6.21 -10.03
C SER A 174 -11.79 5.40 -9.05
N SER A 175 -12.48 4.75 -8.11
CA SER A 175 -11.83 3.84 -7.16
C SER A 175 -11.59 2.45 -7.75
N LEU A 176 -12.27 2.12 -8.86
CA LEU A 176 -12.31 0.78 -9.45
C LEU A 176 -11.50 0.66 -10.74
N VAL A 177 -11.51 1.67 -11.62
CA VAL A 177 -10.87 1.60 -12.95
C VAL A 177 -10.16 2.91 -13.29
N THR A 178 -9.21 2.84 -14.21
CA THR A 178 -8.67 4.02 -14.91
C THR A 178 -8.89 3.86 -16.40
N VAL A 179 -9.00 4.97 -17.10
CA VAL A 179 -9.16 4.98 -18.55
C VAL A 179 -7.90 5.47 -19.25
N SER A 180 -7.72 4.99 -20.47
CA SER A 180 -6.75 5.52 -21.43
C SER A 180 -7.29 5.41 -22.86
N ALA A 181 -6.71 6.20 -23.76
CA ALA A 181 -7.01 6.09 -25.18
C ALA A 181 -6.36 4.83 -25.77
N PRO A 182 -7.09 4.06 -26.61
CA PRO A 182 -6.46 3.03 -27.43
C PRO A 182 -5.49 3.62 -28.47
N PRO A 183 -4.61 2.80 -29.06
CA PRO A 183 -3.75 3.24 -30.16
C PRO A 183 -4.62 3.82 -31.29
N GLY A 184 -4.48 5.13 -31.56
CA GLY A 184 -5.33 5.85 -32.51
C GLY A 184 -6.34 6.83 -31.89
N GLY A 185 -6.37 6.94 -30.55
CA GLY A 185 -7.25 7.87 -29.84
C GLY A 185 -8.62 7.26 -29.52
N TYR A 186 -9.46 8.03 -28.82
CA TYR A 186 -10.83 7.62 -28.56
C TYR A 186 -11.63 7.57 -29.86
N THR A 187 -12.29 6.45 -30.10
CA THR A 187 -13.17 6.23 -31.25
C THR A 187 -14.63 6.28 -30.83
N VAL A 188 -15.52 6.25 -31.81
CA VAL A 188 -16.97 6.21 -31.60
C VAL A 188 -17.31 5.11 -30.59
N VAL A 189 -17.94 5.52 -29.49
CA VAL A 189 -18.31 4.62 -28.40
C VAL A 189 -19.42 3.69 -28.86
N THR A 190 -19.31 2.41 -28.55
CA THR A 190 -20.36 1.43 -28.82
C THR A 190 -20.90 0.84 -27.52
N LYS A 191 -22.21 0.55 -27.51
CA LYS A 191 -22.85 -0.15 -26.39
C LYS A 191 -22.15 -1.49 -26.19
N SER A 192 -21.65 -1.74 -24.99
CA SER A 192 -20.83 -2.92 -24.69
C SER A 192 -21.00 -3.30 -23.23
N ASP A 193 -21.13 -4.59 -22.96
CA ASP A 193 -21.18 -5.15 -21.61
C ASP A 193 -20.10 -6.23 -21.49
N VAL A 194 -18.99 -5.92 -20.82
CA VAL A 194 -17.79 -6.77 -20.79
C VAL A 194 -17.37 -7.01 -19.34
N THR A 195 -17.01 -8.27 -19.06
CA THR A 195 -16.36 -8.65 -17.80
C THR A 195 -14.86 -8.60 -18.01
N LEU A 196 -14.14 -7.85 -17.17
CA LEU A 196 -12.69 -7.76 -17.25
C LEU A 196 -12.07 -9.12 -16.92
N SER A 197 -11.03 -9.47 -17.66
CA SER A 197 -10.25 -10.69 -17.46
C SER A 197 -9.51 -10.60 -16.13
N PRO A 198 -9.11 -11.75 -15.56
CA PRO A 198 -8.20 -11.74 -14.42
C PRO A 198 -6.85 -11.12 -14.80
N PRO A 199 -6.10 -10.59 -13.82
CA PRO A 199 -4.75 -10.09 -14.05
C PRO A 199 -3.80 -11.22 -14.44
N SER A 200 -2.85 -10.90 -15.32
CA SER A 200 -1.82 -11.83 -15.80
C SER A 200 -0.47 -11.49 -15.20
N GLY A 201 0.31 -12.51 -14.84
CA GLY A 201 1.66 -12.33 -14.31
C GLY A 201 2.14 -13.52 -13.49
N SER A 202 3.36 -13.42 -12.98
CA SER A 202 3.91 -14.40 -12.06
C SER A 202 3.53 -13.98 -10.64
N THR A 203 2.68 -14.77 -9.99
CA THR A 203 2.43 -14.68 -8.54
C THR A 203 3.56 -15.32 -7.73
N THR A 204 4.64 -15.73 -8.40
CA THR A 204 5.73 -16.49 -7.78
C THR A 204 6.44 -15.59 -6.79
N PHE A 205 6.18 -15.87 -5.51
CA PHE A 205 6.99 -15.42 -4.40
C PHE A 205 8.47 -15.51 -4.76
N ASN A 206 9.19 -14.40 -4.64
CA ASN A 206 10.61 -14.34 -4.90
C ASN A 206 11.34 -13.96 -3.61
N SER A 207 12.21 -14.85 -3.14
CA SER A 207 12.96 -14.62 -1.91
C SER A 207 13.92 -13.44 -2.02
N SER A 208 14.42 -13.12 -3.24
CA SER A 208 15.34 -11.98 -3.42
C SER A 208 14.70 -10.65 -3.05
N ASP A 209 13.39 -10.48 -3.31
CA ASP A 209 12.69 -9.22 -3.02
C ASP A 209 12.73 -8.88 -1.52
N PHE A 210 12.75 -9.91 -0.67
CA PHE A 210 12.85 -9.76 0.78
C PHE A 210 14.28 -9.57 1.23
N LEU A 211 15.24 -10.25 0.61
CA LEU A 211 16.65 -10.13 0.96
C LEU A 211 17.16 -8.69 0.73
N ASP A 212 16.76 -8.07 -0.38
CA ASP A 212 17.09 -6.66 -0.68
C ASP A 212 16.66 -5.68 0.43
N VAL A 213 15.59 -5.99 1.18
CA VAL A 213 15.09 -5.14 2.27
C VAL A 213 15.96 -5.25 3.53
N PHE A 214 16.68 -6.36 3.70
CA PHE A 214 17.55 -6.61 4.85
C PHE A 214 19.02 -6.29 4.60
N ASP A 215 19.37 -5.81 3.41
CA ASP A 215 20.71 -5.33 3.10
C ASP A 215 21.05 -4.06 3.90
N ALA A 216 22.36 -3.83 4.09
CA ALA A 216 22.88 -2.63 4.76
C ALA A 216 22.49 -1.36 3.98
N ASP A 217 22.27 -0.25 4.69
CA ASP A 217 21.84 1.05 4.14
C ASP A 217 20.43 1.07 3.49
N SER A 218 19.67 -0.02 3.64
CA SER A 218 18.26 -0.08 3.22
C SER A 218 17.39 0.92 3.99
N ASP A 219 16.21 1.25 3.47
CA ASP A 219 15.31 2.19 4.15
C ASP A 219 14.78 1.64 5.49
N LEU A 220 14.86 0.31 5.70
CA LEU A 220 14.54 -0.31 6.97
C LEU A 220 15.59 0.00 8.06
N ASP A 221 16.86 0.06 7.68
CA ASP A 221 18.00 0.42 8.55
C ASP A 221 17.88 1.86 9.08
N LYS A 222 17.24 2.74 8.31
CA LYS A 222 17.01 4.16 8.68
C LYS A 222 15.82 4.35 9.63
N VAL A 223 15.08 3.29 9.95
CA VAL A 223 13.94 3.38 10.87
C VAL A 223 14.47 3.57 12.29
N PRO A 224 14.10 4.65 12.98
CA PRO A 224 14.81 5.08 14.19
C PRO A 224 14.70 4.08 15.36
N ILE A 225 13.52 3.48 15.57
CA ILE A 225 13.26 2.51 16.63
C ILE A 225 12.07 1.63 16.19
N PHE A 226 12.18 0.31 16.36
CA PHE A 226 11.04 -0.61 16.34
C PHE A 226 11.21 -1.74 17.37
N ASN A 227 10.11 -2.32 17.84
CA ASN A 227 10.10 -3.35 18.87
C ASN A 227 9.72 -4.73 18.34
N LEU A 228 9.07 -4.77 17.17
CA LEU A 228 8.60 -5.99 16.53
C LEU A 228 8.84 -5.90 15.02
N LEU A 229 9.32 -7.00 14.43
CA LEU A 229 9.42 -7.20 12.98
C LEU A 229 8.52 -8.37 12.60
N VAL A 230 7.60 -8.15 11.67
CA VAL A 230 6.59 -9.12 11.22
C VAL A 230 6.71 -9.31 9.72
N ILE A 231 6.87 -10.56 9.30
CA ILE A 231 6.93 -10.97 7.88
C ILE A 231 5.79 -11.96 7.63
N PRO A 232 4.57 -11.46 7.35
CA PRO A 232 3.39 -12.31 7.28
C PRO A 232 3.37 -13.12 5.98
N GLY A 233 2.88 -14.36 6.04
CA GLY A 233 2.71 -15.23 4.86
C GLY A 233 4.00 -15.87 4.32
N VAL A 234 5.16 -15.63 4.94
CA VAL A 234 6.46 -16.13 4.46
C VAL A 234 6.96 -17.30 5.31
N ALA A 235 7.14 -18.45 4.68
CA ALA A 235 7.68 -19.66 5.32
C ALA A 235 9.14 -19.96 4.92
N ASP A 236 9.75 -19.15 4.05
CA ASP A 236 11.09 -19.40 3.52
C ASP A 236 12.20 -19.20 4.56
N ASN A 237 13.01 -20.23 4.77
CA ASN A 237 14.03 -20.22 5.82
C ASN A 237 15.21 -19.27 5.52
N GLY A 238 15.47 -18.96 4.25
CA GLY A 238 16.50 -18.00 3.84
C GLY A 238 16.15 -16.58 4.31
N ILE A 239 14.90 -16.18 4.12
CA ILE A 239 14.39 -14.88 4.59
C ILE A 239 14.41 -14.80 6.12
N TRP A 240 13.96 -15.85 6.81
CA TRP A 240 14.01 -15.88 8.28
C TRP A 240 15.44 -15.77 8.81
N SER A 241 16.40 -16.42 8.14
CA SER A 241 17.82 -16.32 8.50
C SER A 241 18.37 -14.91 8.26
N ALA A 242 18.02 -14.27 7.14
CA ALA A 242 18.44 -12.91 6.82
C ALA A 242 17.83 -11.88 7.79
N ALA A 243 16.54 -11.99 8.07
CA ALA A 243 15.86 -11.14 9.06
C ALA A 243 16.48 -11.29 10.45
N LEU A 244 16.84 -12.51 10.85
CA LEU A 244 17.51 -12.76 12.12
C LEU A 244 18.94 -12.21 12.15
N ALA A 245 19.67 -12.26 11.03
CA ALA A 245 20.99 -11.66 10.91
C ALA A 245 20.90 -10.13 11.02
N PHE A 246 19.98 -9.50 10.30
CA PHE A 246 19.67 -8.07 10.38
C PHE A 246 19.35 -7.64 11.81
N LEU A 247 18.42 -8.36 12.47
CA LEU A 247 18.07 -8.08 13.85
C LEU A 247 19.25 -8.27 14.81
N ARG A 248 20.21 -9.17 14.57
CA ARG A 248 21.39 -9.30 15.44
C ARG A 248 22.38 -8.14 15.30
N THR A 249 22.52 -7.59 14.10
CA THR A 249 23.35 -6.41 13.86
C THR A 249 22.76 -5.19 14.56
N GLU A 250 21.43 -5.00 14.46
CA GLU A 250 20.71 -3.90 15.10
C GLU A 250 20.46 -4.12 16.61
N ALA A 251 20.32 -5.37 17.07
CA ALA A 251 20.04 -5.71 18.48
C ALA A 251 21.22 -5.52 19.44
N SER A 252 22.36 -4.99 18.98
CA SER A 252 23.28 -4.28 19.88
C SER A 252 22.58 -3.12 20.63
N ILE A 253 21.34 -2.75 20.24
CA ILE A 253 20.59 -1.59 20.71
C ILE A 253 19.21 -1.95 21.31
N CYS A 254 18.60 -3.14 21.11
CA CYS A 254 17.27 -3.48 21.70
C CYS A 254 16.91 -4.98 21.84
N ASN A 255 16.06 -5.32 22.83
CA ASN A 255 15.61 -6.68 23.20
C ASN A 255 14.33 -7.10 22.43
N PHE A 256 14.37 -8.20 21.64
CA PHE A 256 13.23 -8.66 20.82
C PHE A 256 12.65 -10.03 21.23
N ARG A 257 11.34 -10.21 21.06
CA ARG A 257 10.59 -11.47 21.33
C ARG A 257 9.94 -12.00 20.04
N PHE A 258 10.25 -13.24 19.67
CA PHE A 258 9.70 -13.93 18.49
C PHE A 258 8.38 -14.66 18.80
N SER A 259 7.38 -14.56 17.93
CA SER A 259 6.18 -15.42 17.91
C SER A 259 6.00 -16.02 16.52
N ARG A 260 6.01 -17.35 16.42
CA ARG A 260 5.82 -18.11 15.19
C ARG A 260 4.40 -18.67 15.21
N THR A 261 3.44 -18.01 14.58
CA THR A 261 2.10 -18.56 14.38
C THR A 261 2.16 -19.54 13.21
N SER A 262 2.35 -20.83 13.52
CA SER A 262 2.14 -21.91 12.55
C SER A 262 0.64 -22.17 12.44
N ASP A 263 0.01 -21.80 11.33
CA ASP A 263 -1.31 -22.32 10.99
C ASP A 263 -1.15 -23.80 10.65
N ARG A 264 -1.56 -24.66 11.59
CA ARG A 264 -1.92 -26.04 11.28
C ARG A 264 -3.36 -26.03 10.77
N TYR A 265 -3.52 -26.21 9.46
CA TYR A 265 -4.72 -26.82 8.92
C TYR A 265 -4.31 -28.11 8.20
N SER A 266 -4.62 -29.23 8.85
CA SER A 266 -4.81 -30.53 8.21
C SER A 266 -6.30 -30.71 7.93
#